data_AF-A0A6N7PWA2-F1
#
_entry.id   AF-A0A6N7PWA2-F1
#
_cell.length_a   1.000
_cell.length_b   1.000
_cell.length_c   1.000
_cell.angle_alpha   90.00
_cell.angle_beta   90.00
_cell.angle_gamma   90.00
#
_symmetry.space_group_name_H-M   'P 1'
#
loop_
_entity.id
_entity.type
_entity.pdbx_description
1 polymer ?
#
loop_
_entity_poly.entity_id
_entity_poly.type
_entity_poly.pdbx_seq_one_letter_code
_entity_poly.pdbx_strand_id
1 'polypeptide(L)'
;MTTTYAPYTGPMDATLTDVQDDLVDLAAGASKGFRGVQPGIEGVCDELAGSVAVFGEAAGISPKLYERFVGETKSIDALVKKEAILEKMLEATRESRRLKTHQRENTIAQMVDITKSTAQRTGDKALLAPFEKTIRYNAQTALRAAKTRRKNKAAKSEAPSSSEA
;
A
#
# COMPACT_ATOMS: atom_id res chain seq x y z
N MET A 1 2.44 9.61 -24.43
CA MET A 1 2.47 9.92 -22.99
C MET A 1 3.74 9.33 -22.42
N THR A 2 4.73 10.17 -22.16
CA THR A 2 5.96 9.78 -21.44
C THR A 2 5.56 9.57 -19.99
N THR A 3 5.60 8.34 -19.50
CA THR A 3 5.36 8.05 -18.08
C THR A 3 6.55 8.59 -17.30
N THR A 4 6.45 9.83 -16.81
CA THR A 4 7.51 10.45 -16.02
C THR A 4 7.40 9.94 -14.58
N TYR A 5 8.22 8.95 -14.22
CA TYR A 5 8.49 8.60 -12.84
C TYR A 5 9.94 8.99 -12.52
N ALA A 6 10.15 9.56 -11.33
CA ALA A 6 11.49 9.86 -10.84
C ALA A 6 12.10 8.61 -10.17
N PRO A 7 13.43 8.41 -10.23
CA PRO A 7 14.09 7.44 -9.38
C PRO A 7 13.78 7.72 -7.91
N TYR A 8 13.62 6.65 -7.12
CA TYR A 8 13.44 6.79 -5.68
C TYR A 8 14.73 7.31 -5.04
N THR A 9 14.61 8.41 -4.28
CA THR A 9 15.73 9.08 -3.58
C THR A 9 15.56 9.07 -2.06
N GLY A 10 14.58 8.31 -1.55
CA GLY A 10 14.35 8.18 -0.11
C GLY A 10 15.26 7.14 0.54
N PRO A 11 14.99 6.80 1.82
CA PRO A 11 15.75 5.78 2.56
C PRO A 11 15.80 4.44 1.83
N MET A 12 17.00 3.88 1.69
CA MET A 12 17.23 2.59 1.02
C MET A 12 17.34 1.44 2.03
N ASP A 13 17.55 1.78 3.30
CA ASP A 13 17.64 0.88 4.43
C ASP A 13 16.80 1.41 5.61
N ALA A 14 16.34 0.48 6.43
CA ALA A 14 15.72 0.77 7.71
C ALA A 14 16.14 -0.32 8.69
N THR A 15 16.73 0.10 9.80
CA THR A 15 17.01 -0.77 10.94
C THR A 15 16.10 -0.42 12.11
N LEU A 16 15.70 -1.46 12.85
CA LEU A 16 14.92 -1.36 14.08
C LEU A 16 15.71 -1.75 15.32
N THR A 17 17.04 -1.97 15.20
CA THR A 17 17.89 -2.41 16.31
C THR A 17 17.83 -1.47 17.51
N ASP A 18 17.71 -0.17 17.28
CA ASP A 18 17.62 0.87 18.30
C ASP A 18 16.28 0.90 19.06
N VAL A 19 15.25 0.23 18.53
CA VAL A 19 13.92 0.10 19.16
C VAL A 19 13.54 -1.36 19.42
N GLN A 20 14.50 -2.29 19.32
CA GLN A 20 14.23 -3.72 19.32
C GLN A 20 13.50 -4.20 20.60
N ASP A 21 13.81 -3.59 21.74
CA ASP A 21 13.24 -3.98 23.04
C ASP A 21 11.78 -3.49 23.19
N ASP A 22 11.36 -2.54 22.36
CA ASP A 22 10.00 -1.99 22.32
C ASP A 22 9.12 -2.68 21.25
N LEU A 23 9.71 -3.50 20.38
CA LEU A 23 8.97 -4.19 19.33
C LEU A 23 8.18 -5.38 19.87
N VAL A 24 6.91 -5.47 19.47
CA VAL A 24 6.03 -6.58 19.81
C VAL A 24 5.33 -7.13 18.57
N ASP A 25 5.25 -8.45 18.46
CA ASP A 25 4.44 -9.13 17.46
C ASP A 25 3.11 -9.57 18.10
N LEU A 26 2.05 -8.83 17.80
CA LEU A 26 0.73 -9.07 18.36
C LEU A 26 -0.03 -10.06 17.48
N ALA A 27 -0.64 -11.08 18.11
CA ALA A 27 -1.57 -11.95 17.42
C ALA A 27 -2.74 -11.15 16.81
N ALA A 28 -3.33 -11.68 15.74
CA ALA A 28 -4.42 -11.02 15.03
C ALA A 28 -5.58 -10.67 16.00
N GLY A 29 -5.92 -9.39 16.07
CA GLY A 29 -6.99 -8.87 16.94
C GLY A 29 -6.58 -8.61 18.40
N ALA A 30 -5.34 -8.92 18.81
CA ALA A 30 -4.87 -8.69 20.18
C ALA A 30 -4.74 -7.20 20.53
N SER A 31 -4.66 -6.31 19.54
CA SER A 31 -4.70 -4.85 19.73
C SER A 31 -6.09 -4.29 20.06
N LYS A 32 -7.15 -5.13 20.03
CA LYS A 32 -8.51 -4.69 20.30
C LYS A 32 -8.63 -4.21 21.75
N GLY A 33 -8.99 -2.94 21.92
CA GLY A 33 -9.13 -2.30 23.23
C GLY A 33 -7.89 -1.53 23.68
N PHE A 34 -6.80 -1.55 22.91
CA PHE A 34 -5.67 -0.65 23.14
C PHE A 34 -6.13 0.79 22.96
N ARG A 35 -5.66 1.68 23.81
CA ARG A 35 -5.98 3.11 23.73
C ARG A 35 -5.06 3.78 22.73
N GLY A 36 -5.63 4.65 21.90
CA GLY A 36 -4.86 5.54 21.03
C GLY A 36 -4.56 6.86 21.73
N VAL A 37 -3.60 7.60 21.16
CA VAL A 37 -3.31 8.98 21.53
C VAL A 37 -4.57 9.83 21.44
N GLN A 38 -4.80 10.67 22.45
CA GLN A 38 -5.95 11.58 22.51
C GLN A 38 -5.52 13.01 22.12
N PRO A 39 -6.45 13.84 21.61
CA PRO A 39 -6.18 15.25 21.39
C PRO A 39 -5.68 15.94 22.67
N GLY A 40 -4.63 16.77 22.55
CA GLY A 40 -4.06 17.51 23.68
C GLY A 40 -2.93 16.80 24.43
N ILE A 41 -2.47 15.63 23.98
CA ILE A 41 -1.38 14.88 24.65
C ILE A 41 -0.09 15.69 24.82
N GLU A 42 0.25 16.55 23.85
CA GLU A 42 1.47 17.37 23.91
C GLU A 42 1.44 18.33 25.11
N GLY A 43 0.29 18.99 25.31
CA GLY A 43 0.09 19.86 26.46
C GLY A 43 0.15 19.10 27.80
N VAL A 44 -0.33 17.84 27.83
CA VAL A 44 -0.21 16.98 29.01
C VAL A 44 1.26 16.61 29.28
N CYS A 45 2.02 16.26 28.23
CA CYS A 45 3.45 15.97 28.37
C CYS A 45 4.22 17.17 28.90
N ASP A 46 3.96 18.37 28.37
CA ASP A 46 4.58 19.62 28.80
C ASP A 46 4.21 19.98 30.25
N GLU A 47 2.92 19.85 30.60
CA GLU A 47 2.42 20.09 31.96
C GLU A 47 3.10 19.15 32.96
N LEU A 48 3.14 17.85 32.66
CA LEU A 48 3.76 16.86 33.53
C LEU A 48 5.28 17.10 33.66
N ALA A 49 5.94 17.49 32.58
CA ALA A 49 7.36 17.82 32.59
C ALA A 49 7.71 19.00 33.50
N GLY A 50 6.87 20.04 33.53
CA GLY A 50 7.06 21.19 34.41
C GLY A 50 6.58 20.96 35.85
N SER A 51 5.49 20.22 36.02
CA SER A 51 4.76 20.16 37.29
C SER A 51 5.21 19.03 38.20
N VAL A 52 5.62 17.87 37.67
CA VAL A 52 5.95 16.70 38.50
C VAL A 52 7.18 16.94 39.36
N ALA A 53 8.17 17.69 38.86
CA ALA A 53 9.36 18.03 39.64
C ALA A 53 9.05 18.90 40.86
N VAL A 54 7.99 19.71 40.81
CA VAL A 54 7.64 20.68 41.85
C VAL A 54 6.54 20.15 42.78
N PHE A 55 5.51 19.53 42.22
CA PHE A 55 4.29 19.13 42.92
C PHE A 55 4.06 17.62 42.97
N GLY A 56 4.91 16.82 42.33
CA GLY A 56 4.71 15.37 42.18
C GLY A 56 4.58 14.64 43.51
N GLU A 57 5.43 14.94 44.49
CA GLU A 57 5.38 14.33 45.82
C GLU A 57 4.08 14.68 46.55
N ALA A 58 3.69 15.97 46.55
CA ALA A 58 2.44 16.42 47.16
C ALA A 58 1.20 15.82 46.49
N ALA A 59 1.28 15.53 45.18
CA ALA A 59 0.24 14.85 44.42
C ALA A 59 0.26 13.31 44.57
N GLY A 60 1.22 12.75 45.30
CA GLY A 60 1.37 11.30 45.48
C GLY A 60 1.90 10.56 44.23
N ILE A 61 2.50 11.28 43.28
CA ILE A 61 3.09 10.70 42.07
C ILE A 61 4.47 10.14 42.43
N SER A 62 4.62 8.81 42.35
CA SER A 62 5.91 8.17 42.54
C SER A 62 6.90 8.55 41.42
N PRO A 63 8.17 8.85 41.74
CA PRO A 63 9.19 9.11 40.71
C PRO A 63 9.30 7.99 39.67
N LYS A 64 9.19 6.72 40.09
CA LYS A 64 9.22 5.56 39.19
C LYS A 64 8.08 5.55 38.16
N LEU A 65 6.89 6.04 38.55
CA LEU A 65 5.76 6.13 37.64
C LEU A 65 6.02 7.17 36.56
N TYR A 66 6.56 8.32 36.96
CA TYR A 66 6.90 9.39 36.02
C TYR A 66 8.07 8.99 35.10
N GLU A 67 9.10 8.33 35.63
CA GLU A 67 10.19 7.76 34.83
C GLU A 67 9.67 6.79 33.76
N ARG A 68 8.70 5.93 34.12
CA ARG A 68 8.06 5.01 33.17
C ARG A 68 7.32 5.79 32.07
N PHE A 69 6.55 6.81 32.43
CA PHE A 69 5.84 7.67 31.47
C PHE A 69 6.81 8.34 30.49
N VAL A 70 7.93 8.88 30.98
CA VAL A 70 8.97 9.49 30.12
C VAL A 70 9.61 8.45 29.20
N GLY A 71 9.86 7.24 29.71
CA GLY A 71 10.37 6.12 28.91
C GLY A 71 9.42 5.73 27.78
N GLU A 72 8.15 5.44 28.12
CA GLU A 72 7.10 5.08 27.16
C GLU A 72 6.92 6.16 26.09
N THR A 73 6.93 7.45 26.47
CA THR A 73 6.81 8.57 25.53
C THR A 73 7.96 8.60 24.52
N LYS A 74 9.20 8.42 24.99
CA LYS A 74 10.38 8.37 24.11
C LYS A 74 10.36 7.17 23.17
N SER A 75 9.95 6.01 23.67
CA SER A 75 9.82 4.79 22.86
C SER A 75 8.77 4.96 21.77
N ILE A 76 7.61 5.54 22.10
CA ILE A 76 6.57 5.87 21.10
C ILE A 76 7.12 6.80 20.02
N ASP A 77 7.79 7.89 20.40
CA ASP A 77 8.37 8.83 19.44
C ASP A 77 9.41 8.18 18.52
N ALA A 78 10.23 7.27 19.06
CA ALA A 78 11.19 6.51 18.26
C ALA A 78 10.48 5.58 17.27
N LEU A 79 9.46 4.84 17.73
CA LEU A 79 8.67 3.95 16.88
C LEU A 79 7.95 4.70 15.76
N VAL A 80 7.34 5.86 16.03
CA VAL A 80 6.65 6.69 15.02
C VAL A 80 7.62 7.14 13.91
N LYS A 81 8.84 7.53 14.27
CA LYS A 81 9.88 7.89 13.28
C LYS A 81 10.27 6.71 12.40
N LYS A 82 10.37 5.50 12.97
CA LYS A 82 10.67 4.28 12.21
C LYS A 82 9.52 3.90 11.29
N GLU A 83 8.28 4.02 11.77
CA GLU A 83 7.08 3.76 10.99
C GLU A 83 7.04 4.61 9.72
N ALA A 84 7.26 5.92 9.84
CA ALA A 84 7.26 6.83 8.68
C ALA A 84 8.31 6.43 7.61
N ILE A 85 9.50 5.97 8.02
CA ILE A 85 10.54 5.48 7.11
C ILE A 85 10.06 4.19 6.40
N LEU A 86 9.57 3.23 7.18
CA LEU A 86 9.09 1.94 6.66
C LEU A 86 7.92 2.11 5.71
N GLU A 87 6.97 2.98 6.03
CA GLU A 87 5.83 3.31 5.17
C GLU A 87 6.29 3.84 3.83
N LYS A 88 7.27 4.75 3.81
CA LYS A 88 7.78 5.32 2.57
C LYS A 88 8.51 4.28 1.72
N MET A 89 9.31 3.42 2.33
CA MET A 89 9.98 2.32 1.66
C MET A 89 8.97 1.31 1.08
N LEU A 90 7.91 1.01 1.83
CA LEU A 90 6.84 0.11 1.40
C LEU A 90 6.04 0.71 0.24
N GLU A 91 5.75 2.01 0.28
CA GLU A 91 5.12 2.75 -0.81
C GLU A 91 5.95 2.64 -2.09
N ALA A 92 7.24 3.03 -2.03
CA ALA A 92 8.15 2.97 -3.18
C ALA A 92 8.27 1.55 -3.76
N THR A 93 8.31 0.54 -2.90
CA THR A 93 8.32 -0.88 -3.30
C THR A 93 7.03 -1.28 -4.02
N ARG A 94 5.86 -0.87 -3.50
CA ARG A 94 4.55 -1.16 -4.11
C ARG A 94 4.40 -0.48 -5.47
N GLU A 95 4.82 0.78 -5.58
CA GLU A 95 4.81 1.54 -6.84
C GLU A 95 5.73 0.92 -7.88
N SER A 96 6.97 0.62 -7.50
CA SER A 96 7.94 -0.05 -8.36
C SER A 96 7.42 -1.39 -8.86
N ARG A 97 6.79 -2.19 -7.99
CA ARG A 97 6.15 -3.45 -8.37
C ARG A 97 5.02 -3.24 -9.38
N ARG A 98 4.16 -2.22 -9.18
CA ARG A 98 3.08 -1.90 -10.14
C ARG A 98 3.63 -1.49 -11.50
N LEU A 99 4.67 -0.64 -11.51
CA LEU A 99 5.35 -0.23 -12.73
C LEU A 99 5.96 -1.43 -13.46
N LYS A 100 6.72 -2.28 -12.77
CA LYS A 100 7.31 -3.49 -13.36
C LYS A 100 6.25 -4.47 -13.85
N THR A 101 5.14 -4.59 -13.15
CA THR A 101 3.98 -5.37 -13.61
C THR A 101 3.46 -4.78 -14.92
N HIS A 102 3.17 -3.49 -14.98
CA HIS A 102 2.69 -2.84 -16.20
C HIS A 102 3.67 -3.01 -17.38
N GLN A 103 4.97 -2.82 -17.15
CA GLN A 103 6.02 -3.03 -18.15
C GLN A 103 6.00 -4.47 -18.68
N ARG A 104 5.91 -5.47 -17.79
CA ARG A 104 5.80 -6.88 -18.18
C ARG A 104 4.56 -7.14 -19.03
N GLU A 105 3.40 -6.59 -18.65
CA GLU A 105 2.16 -6.76 -19.42
C GLU A 105 2.27 -6.15 -20.82
N ASN A 106 2.91 -4.99 -20.96
CA ASN A 106 3.19 -4.37 -22.26
C ASN A 106 4.14 -5.24 -23.10
N THR A 107 5.20 -5.78 -22.50
CA THR A 107 6.13 -6.69 -23.18
C THR A 107 5.41 -7.96 -23.66
N ILE A 108 4.51 -8.53 -22.86
CA ILE A 108 3.69 -9.69 -23.26
C ILE A 108 2.82 -9.35 -24.47
N ALA A 109 2.19 -8.17 -24.49
CA ALA A 109 1.38 -7.73 -25.62
C ALA A 109 2.22 -7.61 -26.90
N GLN A 110 3.41 -6.99 -26.82
CA GLN A 110 4.34 -6.89 -27.94
C GLN A 110 4.76 -8.27 -28.46
N MET A 111 5.08 -9.21 -27.57
CA MET A 111 5.43 -10.59 -27.95
C MET A 111 4.28 -11.26 -28.71
N VAL A 112 3.04 -11.14 -28.22
CA VAL A 112 1.86 -11.69 -28.90
C VAL A 112 1.66 -11.09 -30.29
N ASP A 113 1.83 -9.77 -30.42
CA ASP A 113 1.68 -9.08 -31.71
C ASP A 113 2.77 -9.52 -32.71
N ILE A 114 4.01 -9.64 -32.26
CA ILE A 114 5.13 -10.15 -33.09
C ILE A 114 4.85 -11.59 -33.54
N THR A 115 4.44 -12.48 -32.62
CA THR A 115 4.12 -13.88 -32.93
C THR A 115 3.00 -13.97 -33.98
N LYS A 116 1.91 -13.22 -33.80
CA LYS A 116 0.78 -13.22 -34.75
C LYS A 116 1.17 -12.64 -36.11
N SER A 117 1.87 -11.51 -36.12
CA SER A 117 2.34 -10.84 -37.33
C SER A 117 3.29 -11.75 -38.13
N THR A 118 4.17 -12.47 -37.44
CA THR A 118 5.12 -13.40 -38.07
C THR A 118 4.39 -14.59 -38.69
N ALA A 119 3.50 -15.26 -37.94
CA ALA A 119 2.70 -16.37 -38.45
C ALA A 119 1.84 -15.96 -39.67
N GLN A 120 1.30 -14.74 -39.66
CA GLN A 120 0.56 -14.20 -40.79
C GLN A 120 1.44 -13.94 -42.01
N ARG A 121 2.62 -13.34 -41.82
CA ARG A 121 3.56 -13.01 -42.91
C ARG A 121 4.18 -14.24 -43.56
N THR A 122 4.53 -15.26 -42.78
CA THR A 122 5.14 -16.50 -43.29
C THR A 122 4.09 -17.51 -43.79
N GLY A 123 2.83 -17.33 -43.40
CA GLY A 123 1.75 -18.29 -43.65
C GLY A 123 1.77 -19.51 -42.72
N ASP A 124 2.76 -19.62 -41.82
CA ASP A 124 2.92 -20.75 -40.93
C ASP A 124 2.14 -20.53 -39.61
N LYS A 125 0.95 -21.13 -39.54
CA LYS A 125 0.11 -21.10 -38.34
C LYS A 125 0.63 -21.98 -37.20
N ALA A 126 1.54 -22.93 -37.47
CA ALA A 126 2.11 -23.78 -36.43
C ALA A 126 2.93 -22.96 -35.42
N LEU A 127 3.44 -21.80 -35.83
CA LEU A 127 4.14 -20.83 -34.97
C LEU A 127 3.29 -20.33 -33.80
N LEU A 128 1.95 -20.43 -33.87
CA LEU A 128 1.08 -19.98 -32.78
C LEU A 128 0.95 -21.01 -31.65
N ALA A 129 1.07 -22.30 -31.95
CA ALA A 129 0.79 -23.37 -31.00
C ALA A 129 1.67 -23.31 -29.74
N PRO A 130 2.99 -23.05 -29.81
CA PRO A 130 3.83 -22.91 -28.62
C PRO A 130 3.46 -21.73 -27.72
N PHE A 131 2.81 -20.70 -28.27
CA PHE A 131 2.47 -19.46 -27.55
C PHE A 131 0.99 -19.37 -27.16
N GLU A 132 0.22 -20.46 -27.27
CA GLU A 132 -1.23 -20.46 -27.03
C GLU A 132 -1.59 -19.86 -25.65
N LYS A 133 -0.87 -20.24 -24.59
CA LYS A 133 -1.10 -19.73 -23.23
C LYS A 133 -0.91 -18.22 -23.15
N THR A 134 0.15 -17.69 -23.76
CA THR A 134 0.47 -16.25 -23.78
C THR A 134 -0.58 -15.47 -24.57
N ILE A 135 -0.98 -15.99 -25.74
CA ILE A 135 -2.04 -15.40 -26.57
C ILE A 135 -3.37 -15.37 -25.80
N ARG A 136 -3.74 -16.49 -25.17
CA ARG A 136 -4.96 -16.61 -24.38
C ARG A 136 -4.95 -15.69 -23.16
N TYR A 137 -3.81 -15.57 -22.48
CA TYR A 137 -3.62 -14.66 -21.35
C TYR A 137 -3.81 -13.21 -21.76
N ASN A 138 -3.13 -12.75 -22.82
CA ASN A 138 -3.25 -11.38 -23.34
C ASN A 138 -4.69 -11.06 -23.81
N ALA A 139 -5.41 -12.04 -24.36
CA ALA A 139 -6.79 -11.86 -24.80
C ALA A 139 -7.81 -11.65 -23.66
N GLN A 140 -7.47 -11.97 -22.41
CA GLN A 140 -8.42 -11.91 -21.28
C GLN A 140 -9.03 -10.51 -21.09
N THR A 141 -8.22 -9.45 -21.23
CA THR A 141 -8.69 -8.07 -21.07
C THR A 141 -9.72 -7.72 -22.14
N ALA A 142 -9.45 -8.06 -23.40
CA ALA A 142 -10.38 -7.82 -24.51
C ALA A 142 -11.70 -8.61 -24.33
N LEU A 143 -11.61 -9.87 -23.87
CA LEU A 143 -12.79 -10.69 -23.59
C LEU A 143 -13.67 -10.10 -22.48
N ARG A 144 -13.06 -9.61 -21.39
CA ARG A 144 -13.77 -8.93 -20.30
C ARG A 144 -14.42 -7.63 -20.78
N ALA A 145 -13.72 -6.83 -21.58
CA ALA A 145 -14.25 -5.61 -22.17
C ALA A 145 -15.45 -5.90 -23.09
N ALA A 146 -15.36 -6.91 -23.95
CA ALA A 146 -16.46 -7.33 -24.80
C ALA A 146 -17.68 -7.80 -24.00
N LYS A 147 -17.47 -8.59 -22.93
CA LYS A 147 -18.53 -9.03 -22.01
C LYS A 147 -19.22 -7.83 -21.36
N THR A 148 -18.45 -6.84 -20.91
CA THR A 148 -18.98 -5.61 -20.29
C THR A 148 -19.78 -4.78 -21.29
N ARG A 149 -19.27 -4.57 -22.52
CA ARG A 149 -19.99 -3.87 -23.59
C ARG A 149 -21.32 -4.54 -23.94
N ARG A 150 -21.36 -5.87 -24.02
CA ARG A 150 -22.60 -6.64 -24.25
C ARG A 150 -23.61 -6.43 -23.12
N LYS A 151 -23.18 -6.52 -21.86
CA LYS A 151 -24.04 -6.25 -20.69
C LYS A 151 -24.61 -4.84 -20.71
N ASN A 152 -23.77 -3.83 -20.97
CA ASN A 152 -24.23 -2.44 -21.01
C ASN A 152 -25.21 -2.18 -22.17
N LYS A 153 -25.01 -2.82 -23.32
CA LYS A 153 -25.95 -2.74 -24.45
C LYS A 153 -27.31 -3.34 -24.10
N ALA A 154 -27.33 -4.50 -23.43
CA ALA A 154 -28.56 -5.16 -22.98
C ALA A 154 -29.30 -4.33 -21.91
N ALA A 155 -28.59 -3.81 -20.90
CA ALA A 155 -29.18 -2.95 -19.88
C ALA A 155 -29.75 -1.63 -20.46
N LYS A 156 -29.14 -1.10 -21.52
CA LYS A 156 -29.63 0.12 -22.19
C LYS A 156 -30.84 -0.14 -23.10
N SER A 157 -31.05 -1.38 -23.56
CA SER A 157 -32.27 -1.79 -24.28
C SER A 157 -33.42 -2.17 -23.36
N GLU A 158 -33.15 -2.42 -22.07
CA GLU A 158 -34.16 -2.75 -21.04
C GLU A 158 -34.55 -1.55 -20.16
N ALA A 159 -34.14 -0.33 -20.49
CA ALA A 159 -34.64 0.88 -19.82
C ALA A 159 -35.92 1.37 -20.55
N PRO A 160 -37.13 1.07 -20.07
CA PRO A 160 -38.34 1.65 -20.62
C PRO A 160 -38.41 3.14 -20.28
N SER A 161 -38.67 3.92 -21.33
CA SER A 161 -39.55 5.10 -21.35
C SER A 161 -40.32 5.34 -20.05
N SER A 162 -39.81 6.21 -19.20
CA SER A 162 -40.62 6.99 -18.26
C SER A 162 -40.80 8.40 -18.85
N SER A 163 -41.54 8.50 -19.95
CA SER A 163 -42.26 9.71 -20.32
C SER A 163 -43.72 9.34 -20.47
N GLU A 164 -44.50 9.56 -19.40
CA GLU A 164 -45.92 9.93 -19.43
C GLU A 164 -46.47 9.93 -18.00
N ALA A 165 -46.71 11.14 -17.47
CA ALA A 165 -47.86 11.58 -16.66
C ALA A 165 -47.51 12.90 -15.96
#